data_AF-A0A3D1BS61-F1
#
_entry.id   AF-A0A3D1BS61-F1
#
_cell.length_a   1.000
_cell.length_b   1.000
_cell.length_c   1.000
_cell.angle_alpha   90.00
_cell.angle_beta   90.00
_cell.angle_gamma   90.00
#
_symmetry.space_group_name_H-M   'P 1'
#
loop_
_entity.id
_entity.type
_entity.pdbx_description
1 polymer ?
#
loop_
_entity_poly.entity_id
_entity_poly.type
_entity_poly.pdbx_seq_one_letter_code
_entity_poly.pdbx_strand_id
1 'polypeptide(L)'
;MIQTENRIVIIRERIENIYKYLHRHKEYLNRLNVFPVPDGDTGINMFLTMKSAVEAVDKSEDTSAAAICALAARGALLGARGNSGVILSQ
;
A
#
# COMPACT_ATOMS: atom_id res chain seq x y z
N MET A 1 -3.68 -9.58 -25.94
CA MET A 1 -2.75 -10.30 -25.04
C MET A 1 -1.54 -9.46 -24.68
N ILE A 2 -0.76 -8.94 -25.64
CA ILE A 2 0.51 -8.21 -25.36
C ILE A 2 0.33 -6.92 -24.51
N GLN A 3 -0.76 -6.16 -24.69
CA GLN A 3 -1.03 -4.96 -23.87
C GLN A 3 -1.42 -5.27 -22.42
N THR A 4 -1.99 -6.45 -22.15
CA THR A 4 -2.52 -6.81 -20.82
C THR A 4 -1.39 -7.28 -19.90
N GLU A 5 -0.45 -8.07 -20.41
CA GLU A 5 0.77 -8.46 -19.69
C GLU A 5 1.60 -7.23 -19.29
N ASN A 6 1.68 -6.23 -20.16
CA ASN A 6 2.41 -5.02 -19.86
C ASN A 6 1.73 -4.20 -18.73
N ARG A 7 0.39 -4.19 -18.68
CA ARG A 7 -0.36 -3.52 -17.60
C ARG A 7 -0.15 -4.16 -16.24
N ILE A 8 -0.15 -5.49 -16.15
CA ILE A 8 -0.05 -6.17 -14.86
C ILE A 8 1.35 -6.00 -14.25
N VAL A 9 2.40 -6.11 -15.06
CA VAL A 9 3.78 -5.85 -14.62
C VAL A 9 3.90 -4.44 -14.06
N ILE A 10 3.37 -3.43 -14.78
CA ILE A 10 3.36 -2.04 -14.32
C ILE A 10 2.59 -1.89 -13.00
N ILE A 11 1.43 -2.52 -12.84
CA ILE A 11 0.65 -2.41 -11.59
C ILE A 11 1.42 -2.98 -10.41
N ARG A 12 2.00 -4.18 -10.55
CA ARG A 12 2.81 -4.79 -9.48
C ARG A 12 4.02 -3.92 -9.13
N GLU A 13 4.69 -3.40 -10.14
CA GLU A 13 5.81 -2.47 -9.96
C GLU A 13 5.38 -1.19 -9.23
N ARG A 14 4.21 -0.62 -9.54
CA ARG A 14 3.69 0.58 -8.89
C ARG A 14 3.35 0.34 -7.43
N ILE A 15 2.68 -0.77 -7.12
CA ILE A 15 2.36 -1.19 -5.73
C ILE A 15 3.65 -1.29 -4.91
N GLU A 16 4.66 -1.97 -5.45
CA GLU A 16 5.95 -2.14 -4.81
C GLU A 16 6.73 -0.80 -4.65
N ASN A 17 6.66 0.08 -5.66
CA ASN A 17 7.27 1.40 -5.60
C ASN A 17 6.61 2.29 -4.54
N ILE A 18 5.28 2.22 -4.37
CA ILE A 18 4.56 2.93 -3.29
C ILE A 18 5.01 2.40 -1.93
N TYR A 19 5.09 1.08 -1.75
CA TYR A 19 5.61 0.47 -0.52
C TYR A 19 7.02 0.96 -0.18
N LYS A 20 7.94 0.96 -1.15
CA LYS A 20 9.31 1.46 -0.99
C LYS A 20 9.34 2.95 -0.66
N TYR A 21 8.48 3.75 -1.28
CA TYR A 21 8.36 5.18 -1.01
C TYR A 21 7.92 5.42 0.44
N LEU A 22 6.84 4.77 0.88
CA LEU A 22 6.37 4.88 2.26
C LEU A 22 7.42 4.40 3.26
N HIS A 23 8.14 3.32 2.96
CA HIS A 23 9.24 2.86 3.81
C HIS A 23 10.34 3.90 3.98
N ARG A 24 10.76 4.55 2.88
CA ARG A 24 11.80 5.58 2.87
C ARG A 24 11.37 6.86 3.56
N HIS A 25 10.09 7.23 3.45
CA HIS A 25 9.57 8.51 3.89
C HIS A 25 8.71 8.46 5.16
N LYS A 26 8.55 7.30 5.80
CA LYS A 26 7.71 7.14 7.02
C LYS A 26 8.02 8.16 8.12
N GLU A 27 9.30 8.44 8.40
CA GLU A 27 9.66 9.42 9.43
C GLU A 27 9.30 10.85 9.02
N TYR A 28 9.37 11.17 7.73
CA TYR A 28 8.93 12.46 7.23
C TYR A 28 7.41 12.59 7.37
N LEU A 29 6.65 11.55 6.98
CA LEU A 29 5.20 11.51 7.10
C LEU A 29 4.73 11.56 8.56
N ASN A 30 5.43 10.89 9.49
CA ASN A 30 5.17 10.97 10.94
C ASN A 30 5.19 12.42 11.45
N ARG A 31 6.03 13.28 10.86
CA ARG A 31 6.15 14.70 11.26
C ARG A 31 5.12 15.62 10.62
N LEU A 32 4.40 15.17 9.59
CA LEU A 32 3.39 15.99 8.92
C LEU A 32 2.06 16.03 9.69
N ASN A 33 1.71 14.93 10.37
CA ASN A 33 0.50 14.89 11.18
C ASN A 33 0.73 15.53 12.55
N VAL A 34 0.37 16.80 12.69
CA VAL A 34 0.56 17.59 13.92
C VAL A 34 -0.75 18.00 14.59
N PHE A 35 -1.90 17.52 14.11
CA PHE A 35 -3.23 17.92 14.61
C PHE A 35 -4.03 16.74 15.21
N PRO A 36 -4.76 16.94 16.34
CA PRO A 36 -4.63 18.04 17.30
C PRO A 36 -3.40 17.89 18.19
N VAL A 37 -2.84 16.68 18.27
CA VAL A 37 -1.61 16.30 18.97
C VAL A 37 -0.82 15.36 18.06
N PRO A 38 0.51 15.52 17.90
CA PRO A 38 1.31 14.61 17.10
C PRO A 38 1.33 13.20 17.73
N ASP A 39 0.82 12.20 17.02
CA ASP A 39 0.91 10.78 17.38
C ASP A 39 2.23 10.14 16.91
N GLY A 40 2.88 10.75 15.91
CA GLY A 40 4.19 10.35 15.42
C GLY A 40 4.21 8.99 14.72
N ASP A 41 3.04 8.44 14.36
CA ASP A 41 2.91 7.10 13.80
C ASP A 41 2.28 7.05 12.40
N THR A 42 1.84 8.20 11.86
CA THR A 42 1.12 8.28 10.57
C THR A 42 1.85 7.59 9.42
N GLY A 43 3.14 7.85 9.24
CA GLY A 43 3.96 7.22 8.21
C GLY A 43 4.20 5.74 8.45
N ILE A 44 4.36 5.32 9.70
CA ILE A 44 4.50 3.90 10.08
C ILE A 44 3.21 3.15 9.76
N ASN A 45 2.06 3.73 10.12
CA ASN A 45 0.73 3.21 9.86
C ASN A 45 0.48 3.00 8.37
N MET A 46 0.81 4.00 7.54
CA MET A 46 0.72 3.89 6.07
C MET A 46 1.67 2.81 5.52
N PHE A 47 2.92 2.76 6.00
CA PHE A 47 3.90 1.77 5.58
C PHE A 47 3.47 0.33 5.90
N LEU A 48 2.99 0.06 7.11
CA LEU A 48 2.54 -1.27 7.52
C LEU A 48 1.27 -1.71 6.80
N THR A 49 0.36 -0.77 6.53
CA THR A 49 -0.83 -1.00 5.70
C THR A 49 -0.41 -1.41 4.29
N MET A 50 0.51 -0.68 3.67
CA MET A 50 1.01 -0.98 2.32
C MET A 50 1.82 -2.27 2.26
N LYS A 51 2.57 -2.61 3.32
CA LYS A 51 3.25 -3.90 3.46
C LYS A 51 2.26 -5.06 3.32
N SER A 52 1.11 -4.95 3.97
CA SER A 52 0.06 -5.98 3.92
C SER A 52 -0.56 -6.10 2.52
N ALA A 53 -0.68 -5.00 1.79
CA ALA A 53 -1.12 -5.01 0.39
C ALA A 53 -0.10 -5.70 -0.54
N VAL A 54 1.19 -5.41 -0.39
CA VAL A 54 2.27 -6.09 -1.15
C VAL A 54 2.27 -7.58 -0.85
N GLU A 55 2.23 -7.98 0.43
CA GLU A 55 2.21 -9.38 0.84
C GLU A 55 0.99 -10.14 0.30
N ALA A 56 -0.16 -9.48 0.13
CA ALA A 56 -1.34 -10.08 -0.48
C ALA A 56 -1.17 -10.30 -1.98
N VAL A 57 -0.57 -9.34 -2.69
CA VAL A 57 -0.28 -9.42 -4.13
C VAL A 57 0.80 -10.46 -4.42
N ASP A 58 1.85 -10.52 -3.62
CA ASP A 58 2.99 -11.44 -3.81
C ASP A 58 2.62 -12.92 -3.64
N LYS A 59 1.56 -13.20 -2.89
CA LYS A 59 1.01 -14.56 -2.75
C LYS A 59 0.16 -15.01 -3.94
N SER A 60 -0.08 -14.14 -4.92
CA SER A 60 -0.95 -14.41 -6.06
C SER A 60 -0.17 -14.47 -7.37
N GLU A 61 -0.41 -15.54 -8.12
CA GLU A 61 0.05 -15.75 -9.50
C GLU A 61 -0.95 -15.22 -10.54
N ASP A 62 -2.01 -14.51 -10.12
CA ASP A 62 -3.02 -13.97 -11.04
C ASP A 62 -2.42 -12.91 -11.98
N THR A 63 -2.82 -12.96 -13.24
CA THR A 63 -2.37 -12.06 -14.30
C THR A 63 -3.39 -10.98 -14.63
N SER A 64 -4.56 -11.01 -14.00
CA SER A 64 -5.60 -10.00 -14.13
C SER A 64 -5.25 -8.77 -13.31
N ALA A 65 -5.14 -7.62 -13.99
CA ALA A 65 -5.01 -6.32 -13.37
C ALA A 65 -6.11 -6.04 -12.33
N ALA A 66 -7.35 -6.42 -12.63
CA ALA A 66 -8.47 -6.24 -11.71
C ALA A 66 -8.31 -7.10 -10.45
N ALA A 67 -7.87 -8.35 -10.61
CA ALA A 67 -7.63 -9.24 -9.48
C ALA A 67 -6.50 -8.76 -8.58
N ILE A 68 -5.37 -8.33 -9.17
CA ILE A 68 -4.23 -7.79 -8.41
C ILE A 68 -4.59 -6.50 -7.68
N CYS A 69 -5.33 -5.58 -8.31
CA CYS A 69 -5.82 -4.38 -7.62
C CYS A 69 -6.77 -4.73 -6.47
N ALA A 70 -7.69 -5.67 -6.67
CA ALA A 70 -8.62 -6.11 -5.63
C ALA A 70 -7.89 -6.79 -4.45
N LEU A 71 -6.87 -7.59 -4.73
CA LEU A 71 -6.02 -8.21 -3.71
C LEU A 71 -5.22 -7.17 -2.93
N ALA A 72 -4.63 -6.18 -3.60
CA ALA A 72 -3.92 -5.08 -2.96
C ALA A 72 -4.85 -4.30 -2.02
N ALA A 73 -6.04 -3.91 -2.50
CA ALA A 73 -7.04 -3.20 -1.71
C ALA A 73 -7.49 -4.03 -0.49
N ARG A 74 -7.80 -5.33 -0.69
CA ARG A 74 -8.18 -6.22 0.41
C ARG A 74 -7.04 -6.44 1.41
N GLY A 75 -5.81 -6.57 0.94
CA GLY A 75 -4.62 -6.71 1.78
C GLY A 75 -4.36 -5.45 2.61
N ALA A 76 -4.51 -4.27 2.01
CA ALA A 76 -4.46 -2.99 2.72
C ALA A 76 -5.55 -2.92 3.79
N LEU A 77 -6.80 -3.25 3.44
CA LEU A 77 -7.94 -3.18 4.35
C LEU A 77 -7.79 -4.10 5.56
N LEU A 78 -7.41 -5.36 5.34
CA LEU A 78 -7.21 -6.34 6.43
C LEU A 78 -5.96 -6.05 7.26
N GLY A 79 -4.97 -5.39 6.67
CA GLY A 79 -3.71 -5.03 7.33
C GLY A 79 -3.66 -3.59 7.86
N ALA A 80 -4.76 -2.85 7.75
CA ALA A 80 -4.82 -1.43 8.07
C ALA A 80 -4.37 -1.16 9.51
N ARG A 81 -3.51 -0.14 9.69
CA ARG A 81 -3.00 0.29 10.99
C ARG A 81 -3.37 1.74 11.27
N GLY A 82 -4.01 1.98 12.41
CA GLY A 82 -4.46 3.31 12.81
C GLY A 82 -5.41 3.96 11.80
N ASN A 83 -5.74 5.23 12.03
CA ASN A 83 -6.65 5.98 11.16
C ASN A 83 -6.09 6.16 9.75
N SER A 84 -4.79 6.49 9.65
CA SER A 84 -4.11 6.70 8.37
C SER A 84 -4.09 5.44 7.51
N GLY A 85 -3.96 4.26 8.12
CA GLY A 85 -4.07 2.99 7.41
C GLY A 85 -5.49 2.68 6.94
N VAL A 86 -6.50 2.90 7.78
CA VAL A 86 -7.90 2.69 7.40
C VAL A 86 -8.29 3.59 6.23
N ILE A 87 -7.93 4.88 6.28
CA ILE A 87 -8.19 5.82 5.18
C ILE A 87 -7.46 5.41 3.90
N LEU A 88 -6.19 5.01 4.00
CA LEU A 88 -5.41 4.55 2.84
C LEU A 88 -6.01 3.30 2.17
N SER A 89 -6.73 2.47 2.94
CA SER A 89 -7.29 1.21 2.45
C SER A 89 -8.66 1.28 1.78
N GLN A 90 -9.32 2.45 1.80
CA GLN A 90 -10.64 2.69 1.22
C GLN A 90 -10.54 3.42 -0.13
#